data_AF-A0A8X7QFF6-F1
#
_entry.id   AF-A0A8X7QFF6-F1
#
_cell.length_a   1.000
_cell.length_b   1.000
_cell.length_c   1.000
_cell.angle_alpha   90.00
_cell.angle_beta   90.00
_cell.angle_gamma   90.00
#
_symmetry.space_group_name_H-M   'P 1'
#
loop_
_entity.id
_entity.type
_entity.pdbx_description
1 polymer ?
#
loop_
_entity_poly.entity_id
_entity_poly.type
_entity_poly.pdbx_seq_one_letter_code
_entity_poly.pdbx_strand_id
1 'polypeptide(L)'
;MKIQENLEFVDVLKRARKLVCGNINLLLFLFICTLPLFCFLIFLELSLQTTVLVASEYFSREVKFWGYYYTAPRDHALLKNLISLLLPTFLLYLFPYSLLDLLTTTTIVSASSLVYTSEEEPLGLRQLVRRTVEICQNRIEGCLITSLYILLMSTSVFFRFFFAATNYLYIVSLIRVGDYSYYYYISIGRWWQLYHTQQLRRSKSK
;
A
#
# COMPACT_ATOMS: atom_id res chain seq x y z
N MET A 1 30.32 12.71 -19.46
CA MET A 1 29.84 11.43 -18.91
C MET A 1 28.32 11.27 -19.09
N LYS A 2 27.47 12.14 -18.52
CA LYS A 2 25.99 12.09 -18.66
C LYS A 2 25.41 12.00 -20.10
N ILE A 3 26.03 12.67 -21.09
CA ILE A 3 25.50 12.71 -22.47
C ILE A 3 25.71 11.37 -23.20
N GLN A 4 26.81 10.68 -22.91
CA GLN A 4 27.14 9.37 -23.50
C GLN A 4 26.20 8.28 -22.98
N GLU A 5 25.94 8.25 -21.66
CA GLU A 5 24.99 7.32 -21.04
C GLU A 5 23.55 7.52 -21.55
N ASN A 6 23.13 8.78 -21.76
CA ASN A 6 21.82 9.09 -22.33
C ASN A 6 21.70 8.60 -23.78
N LEU A 7 22.77 8.68 -24.58
CA LEU A 7 22.79 8.17 -25.95
C LEU A 7 22.68 6.64 -25.99
N GLU A 8 23.38 5.94 -25.09
CA GLU A 8 23.29 4.48 -24.98
C GLU A 8 21.88 4.00 -24.62
N PHE A 9 21.21 4.67 -23.67
CA PHE A 9 19.83 4.34 -23.31
C PHE A 9 18.86 4.55 -24.49
N VAL A 10 19.01 5.66 -25.22
CA VAL A 10 18.19 5.96 -26.40
C VAL A 10 18.39 4.90 -27.50
N ASP A 11 19.61 4.42 -27.69
CA ASP A 11 19.90 3.36 -28.67
C ASP A 11 19.30 2.00 -28.27
N VAL A 12 19.26 1.68 -26.98
CA VAL A 12 18.55 0.50 -26.46
C VAL A 12 17.06 0.63 -26.69
N LEU A 13 16.46 1.79 -26.37
CA LEU A 13 15.03 2.05 -26.58
C LEU A 13 14.67 1.97 -28.07
N LYS A 14 15.52 2.49 -28.95
CA LYS A 14 15.34 2.44 -30.40
C LYS A 14 15.38 1.00 -30.92
N ARG A 15 16.27 0.15 -30.38
CA ARG A 15 16.30 -1.29 -30.67
C ARG A 15 15.07 -2.02 -30.16
N ALA A 16 14.65 -1.76 -28.92
CA ALA A 16 13.45 -2.35 -28.34
C ALA A 16 12.20 -1.98 -29.15
N ARG A 17 12.06 -0.70 -29.54
CA ARG A 17 10.99 -0.25 -30.42
C ARG A 17 11.03 -0.97 -31.78
N LYS A 18 12.20 -1.12 -32.38
CA LYS A 18 12.34 -1.82 -33.67
C LYS A 18 11.93 -3.29 -33.56
N LEU A 19 12.22 -3.95 -32.43
CA LEU A 19 11.80 -5.33 -32.14
C LEU A 19 10.28 -5.43 -32.03
N VAL A 20 9.65 -4.55 -31.25
CA VAL A 20 8.19 -4.55 -31.02
C VAL A 20 7.42 -4.16 -32.28
N CYS A 21 7.87 -3.12 -33.00
CA CYS A 21 7.24 -2.70 -34.26
C CYS A 21 7.57 -3.61 -35.45
N GLY A 22 8.64 -4.42 -35.34
CA GLY A 22 9.04 -5.36 -36.39
C GLY A 22 8.15 -6.60 -36.49
N ASN A 23 7.39 -6.93 -35.43
CA ASN A 23 6.47 -8.05 -35.42
C ASN A 23 5.11 -7.64 -34.81
N ILE A 24 4.10 -7.39 -35.66
CA ILE A 24 2.75 -6.99 -35.22
C ILE A 24 2.12 -8.07 -34.33
N ASN A 25 2.44 -9.35 -34.54
CA ASN A 25 1.95 -10.44 -33.69
C ASN A 25 2.53 -10.36 -32.28
N LEU A 26 3.79 -9.92 -32.14
CA LEU A 26 4.40 -9.66 -30.82
C LEU A 26 3.71 -8.49 -30.14
N LEU A 27 3.46 -7.38 -30.84
CA LEU A 27 2.76 -6.23 -30.28
C LEU A 27 1.36 -6.61 -29.78
N LEU A 28 0.58 -7.34 -30.58
CA LEU A 28 -0.74 -7.84 -30.19
C LEU A 28 -0.66 -8.80 -29.00
N PHE A 29 0.31 -9.71 -28.99
CA PHE A 29 0.52 -10.65 -27.89
C PHE A 29 0.85 -9.92 -26.57
N LEU A 30 1.77 -8.94 -26.62
CA LEU A 30 2.12 -8.12 -25.46
C LEU A 30 0.90 -7.34 -24.95
N PHE A 31 0.14 -6.74 -25.86
CA PHE A 31 -1.09 -6.02 -25.50
C PHE A 31 -2.08 -6.93 -24.75
N ILE A 32 -2.37 -8.12 -25.30
CA ILE A 32 -3.26 -9.10 -24.67
C ILE A 32 -2.72 -9.56 -23.31
N CYS A 33 -1.41 -9.77 -23.19
CA CYS A 33 -0.76 -10.20 -21.95
C CYS A 33 -0.80 -9.14 -20.85
N THR A 34 -0.70 -7.86 -21.21
CA THR A 34 -0.76 -6.74 -20.25
C THR A 34 -2.18 -6.35 -19.84
N LEU A 35 -3.19 -6.69 -20.65
CA LEU A 35 -4.58 -6.29 -20.41
C LEU A 35 -5.13 -6.77 -19.04
N PRO A 36 -4.91 -8.03 -18.59
CA PRO A 36 -5.35 -8.47 -17.27
C PRO A 36 -4.72 -7.64 -16.14
N LEU A 37 -3.42 -7.36 -16.23
CA LEU A 37 -2.70 -6.54 -15.24
C LEU A 37 -3.25 -5.12 -15.19
N PHE A 38 -3.50 -4.52 -16.36
CA PHE A 38 -4.09 -3.19 -16.46
C PHE A 38 -5.48 -3.11 -15.83
N CYS A 39 -6.37 -4.05 -16.16
CA CYS A 39 -7.70 -4.13 -15.57
C CYS A 39 -7.63 -4.32 -14.04
N PHE A 40 -6.72 -5.17 -13.56
CA PHE A 40 -6.52 -5.40 -12.15
C PHE A 40 -6.02 -4.16 -11.41
N LEU A 41 -5.10 -3.40 -12.02
CA LEU A 41 -4.60 -2.14 -11.47
C LEU A 41 -5.71 -1.10 -11.32
N ILE A 42 -6.61 -0.96 -12.31
CA ILE A 42 -7.77 -0.06 -12.20
C ILE A 42 -8.67 -0.46 -11.02
N PHE A 43 -8.96 -1.75 -10.89
CA PHE A 43 -9.76 -2.27 -9.79
C PHE A 43 -9.11 -2.01 -8.43
N LEU A 44 -7.80 -2.25 -8.33
CA LEU A 44 -7.03 -2.01 -7.12
C LEU A 44 -7.01 -0.52 -6.75
N GLU A 45 -6.81 0.37 -7.72
CA GLU A 45 -6.81 1.82 -7.54
C GLU A 45 -8.16 2.30 -6.97
N LEU A 46 -9.27 1.86 -7.57
CA LEU A 46 -10.62 2.18 -7.08
C LEU A 46 -10.84 1.69 -5.64
N SER A 47 -10.37 0.47 -5.32
CA SER A 47 -10.43 -0.08 -3.97
C SER A 47 -9.61 0.76 -2.98
N LEU A 48 -8.39 1.13 -3.36
CA LEU A 48 -7.48 1.93 -2.53
C LEU A 48 -8.05 3.33 -2.28
N GLN A 49 -8.56 4.01 -3.31
CA GLN A 49 -9.21 5.32 -3.17
C GLN A 49 -10.40 5.26 -2.20
N THR A 50 -11.23 4.22 -2.31
CA THR A 50 -12.37 4.02 -1.41
C THR A 50 -11.91 3.80 0.03
N THR A 51 -10.88 2.97 0.25
CA THR A 51 -10.31 2.72 1.58
C THR A 51 -9.69 4.00 2.16
N VAL A 52 -8.96 4.79 1.37
CA VAL A 52 -8.37 6.06 1.81
C VAL A 52 -9.45 7.07 2.18
N LEU A 53 -10.55 7.15 1.41
CA LEU A 53 -11.68 8.01 1.73
C LEU A 53 -12.27 7.67 3.10
N VAL A 54 -12.61 6.39 3.33
CA VAL A 54 -13.16 5.91 4.61
C VAL A 54 -12.17 6.11 5.76
N ALA A 55 -10.88 5.88 5.52
CA ALA A 55 -9.83 6.13 6.50
C ALA A 55 -9.71 7.61 6.85
N SER A 56 -9.77 8.50 5.87
CA SER A 56 -9.71 9.94 6.09
C SER A 56 -10.90 10.44 6.91
N GLU A 57 -12.10 9.87 6.69
CA GLU A 57 -13.29 10.21 7.48
C GLU A 57 -13.14 9.71 8.93
N TYR A 58 -12.65 8.48 9.11
CA TYR A 58 -12.35 7.92 10.43
C TYR A 58 -11.36 8.81 11.21
N PHE A 59 -10.21 9.15 10.59
CA PHE A 59 -9.20 10.00 11.22
C PHE A 59 -9.70 11.42 11.47
N SER A 60 -10.45 12.01 10.55
CA SER A 60 -11.02 13.36 10.72
C SER A 60 -11.96 13.43 11.92
N ARG A 61 -12.78 12.38 12.15
CA ARG A 61 -13.61 12.28 13.35
C ARG A 61 -12.75 12.13 14.61
N GLU A 62 -11.83 11.16 14.63
CA GLU A 62 -10.95 10.95 15.79
C GLU A 62 -10.16 12.22 16.17
N VAL A 63 -9.60 12.94 15.19
CA VAL A 63 -8.85 14.18 15.44
C VAL A 63 -9.75 15.32 15.96
N LYS A 64 -10.99 15.46 15.46
CA LYS A 64 -11.95 16.43 15.99
C LYS A 64 -12.33 16.13 17.45
N PHE A 65 -12.43 14.86 17.82
CA PHE A 65 -12.73 14.44 19.19
C PHE A 65 -11.52 14.52 20.13
N TRP A 66 -10.29 14.48 19.62
CA TRP A 66 -9.07 14.71 20.41
C TRP A 66 -9.00 16.12 21.07
N GLY A 67 -9.82 17.07 20.63
CA GLY A 67 -9.88 18.44 21.18
C GLY A 67 -10.93 18.67 22.28
N TYR A 68 -11.92 17.79 22.44
CA TYR A 68 -13.02 17.95 23.39
C TYR A 68 -13.04 16.83 24.42
N TYR A 69 -13.01 17.21 25.70
CA TYR A 69 -12.84 16.42 26.93
C TYR A 69 -13.90 15.34 27.24
N TYR A 70 -14.40 14.60 26.26
CA TYR A 70 -15.27 13.46 26.52
C TYR A 70 -14.82 12.24 25.72
N THR A 71 -14.81 11.09 26.38
CA THR A 71 -14.73 9.77 25.77
C THR A 71 -15.76 9.66 24.65
N ALA A 72 -15.33 9.93 23.43
CA ALA A 72 -16.17 9.77 22.26
C ALA A 72 -16.55 8.28 22.14
N PRO A 73 -17.82 7.95 21.86
CA PRO A 73 -18.15 6.59 21.47
C PRO A 73 -17.33 6.28 20.22
N ARG A 74 -16.38 5.34 20.32
CA ARG A 74 -15.71 4.82 19.13
C ARG A 74 -16.80 4.40 18.16
N ASP A 75 -16.79 4.98 16.96
CA ASP A 75 -17.70 4.59 15.88
C ASP A 75 -17.30 3.19 15.40
N HIS A 76 -17.66 2.16 16.17
CA HIS A 76 -17.31 0.76 15.92
C HIS A 76 -17.81 0.30 14.54
N ALA A 77 -18.90 0.88 14.04
CA ALA A 77 -19.40 0.65 12.70
C ALA A 77 -18.43 1.15 11.61
N LEU A 78 -17.87 2.35 11.78
CA LEU A 78 -16.95 2.96 10.82
C LEU A 78 -15.59 2.25 10.85
N LEU A 79 -15.10 1.88 12.05
CA LEU A 79 -13.91 1.06 12.20
C LEU A 79 -14.08 -0.33 11.57
N LYS A 80 -15.24 -0.98 11.79
CA LYS A 80 -15.55 -2.27 11.16
C LYS A 80 -15.58 -2.16 9.64
N ASN A 81 -16.20 -1.12 9.10
CA ASN A 81 -16.20 -0.84 7.66
C ASN A 81 -14.77 -0.63 7.13
N LEU A 82 -13.96 0.15 7.85
CA LEU A 82 -12.56 0.39 7.48
C LEU A 82 -11.76 -0.91 7.45
N ILE A 83 -11.85 -1.75 8.48
CA ILE A 83 -11.15 -3.05 8.50
C ILE A 83 -11.67 -3.96 7.38
N SER A 84 -12.99 -3.96 7.14
CA SER A 84 -13.62 -4.75 6.09
C SER A 84 -13.22 -4.33 4.67
N LEU A 85 -12.77 -3.09 4.46
CA LEU A 85 -12.21 -2.65 3.18
C LEU A 85 -10.69 -2.81 3.14
N LEU A 86 -9.99 -2.38 4.20
CA LEU A 86 -8.53 -2.37 4.28
C LEU A 86 -7.94 -3.78 4.16
N LEU A 87 -8.52 -4.77 4.86
CA LEU A 87 -7.98 -6.13 4.87
C LEU A 87 -8.04 -6.76 3.47
N PRO A 88 -9.19 -6.76 2.75
CA PRO A 88 -9.22 -7.21 1.36
C PRO A 88 -8.29 -6.43 0.43
N THR A 89 -8.27 -5.10 0.49
CA THR A 89 -7.40 -4.29 -0.38
C THR A 89 -5.93 -4.63 -0.17
N PHE A 90 -5.51 -4.80 1.09
CA PHE A 90 -4.15 -5.23 1.42
C PHE A 90 -3.84 -6.63 0.88
N LEU A 91 -4.74 -7.59 1.06
CA LEU A 91 -4.56 -8.95 0.54
C LEU A 91 -4.50 -8.98 -0.99
N LEU A 92 -5.33 -8.17 -1.66
CA LEU A 92 -5.33 -8.01 -3.11
C LEU A 92 -4.03 -7.40 -3.64
N TYR A 93 -3.48 -6.41 -2.93
CA TYR A 93 -2.18 -5.85 -3.26
C TYR A 93 -1.05 -6.85 -3.01
N LEU A 94 -1.16 -7.67 -1.97
CA LEU A 94 -0.08 -8.55 -1.58
C LEU A 94 0.07 -9.74 -2.51
N PHE A 95 -1.02 -10.45 -2.76
CA PHE A 95 -0.96 -11.75 -3.41
C PHE A 95 -1.29 -11.69 -4.91
N PRO A 96 -2.53 -11.35 -5.32
CA PRO A 96 -2.89 -11.40 -6.74
C PRO A 96 -2.16 -10.34 -7.57
N TYR A 97 -1.92 -9.13 -7.04
CA TYR A 97 -1.11 -8.14 -7.77
C TYR A 97 0.31 -8.66 -8.04
N SER A 98 1.03 -9.09 -6.99
CA SER A 98 2.41 -9.59 -7.11
C SER A 98 2.52 -10.80 -8.04
N LEU A 99 1.54 -11.71 -7.99
CA LEU A 99 1.50 -12.86 -8.88
C LEU A 99 1.27 -12.43 -10.34
N LEU A 100 0.31 -11.53 -10.56
CA LEU A 100 -0.05 -11.06 -11.90
C LEU A 100 1.09 -10.25 -12.53
N ASP A 101 1.75 -9.40 -11.74
CA ASP A 101 2.93 -8.66 -12.16
C ASP A 101 4.09 -9.61 -12.53
N LEU A 102 4.37 -10.61 -11.70
CA LEU A 102 5.38 -11.63 -11.99
C LEU A 102 5.07 -12.39 -13.29
N LEU A 103 3.81 -12.81 -13.47
CA LEU A 103 3.37 -13.52 -14.67
C LEU A 103 3.51 -12.65 -15.92
N THR A 104 3.04 -11.41 -15.87
CA THR A 104 3.11 -10.48 -17.01
C THR A 104 4.56 -10.16 -17.36
N THR A 105 5.40 -9.80 -16.37
CA THR A 105 6.81 -9.49 -16.61
C THR A 105 7.59 -10.69 -17.14
N THR A 106 7.42 -11.89 -16.55
CA THR A 106 8.07 -13.12 -17.01
C THR A 106 7.64 -13.49 -18.44
N THR A 107 6.36 -13.31 -18.76
CA THR A 107 5.83 -13.58 -20.10
C THR A 107 6.38 -12.59 -21.13
N ILE A 108 6.43 -11.30 -20.81
CA ILE A 108 7.01 -10.26 -21.68
C ILE A 108 8.49 -10.54 -21.95
N VAL A 109 9.27 -10.85 -20.92
CA VAL A 109 10.69 -11.19 -21.05
C VAL A 109 10.88 -12.44 -21.90
N SER A 110 10.07 -13.47 -21.66
CA SER A 110 10.14 -14.73 -22.43
C SER A 110 9.79 -14.51 -23.90
N ALA A 111 8.72 -13.77 -24.18
CA ALA A 111 8.30 -13.42 -25.55
C ALA A 111 9.33 -12.57 -26.28
N SER A 112 9.89 -11.57 -25.61
CA SER A 112 10.91 -10.70 -26.18
C SER A 112 12.20 -11.48 -26.47
N SER A 113 12.61 -12.37 -25.55
CA SER A 113 13.78 -13.22 -25.75
C SER A 113 13.60 -14.21 -26.91
N LEU A 114 12.40 -14.77 -27.06
CA LEU A 114 12.08 -15.69 -28.15
C LEU A 114 12.17 -15.00 -29.52
N VAL A 115 11.60 -13.79 -29.64
CA VAL A 115 11.65 -13.03 -30.90
C VAL A 115 13.06 -12.53 -31.20
N TYR A 116 13.84 -12.17 -30.18
CA TYR A 116 15.24 -11.77 -30.37
C TYR A 116 16.12 -12.91 -30.90
N THR A 117 15.93 -14.14 -30.42
CA THR A 117 16.71 -15.32 -30.87
C THR A 117 16.19 -15.92 -32.19
N SER A 118 14.96 -15.60 -32.59
CA SER A 118 14.37 -16.12 -33.83
C SER A 118 14.76 -15.20 -34.99
N GLU A 119 15.96 -15.38 -35.54
CA GLU A 119 16.55 -14.48 -36.54
C GLU A 119 15.89 -14.53 -37.94
N GLU A 120 15.05 -15.52 -38.26
CA GLU A 120 14.72 -15.82 -39.67
C GLU A 120 13.27 -15.57 -40.14
N GLU A 121 12.23 -15.64 -39.31
CA GLU A 121 10.84 -15.35 -39.74
C GLU A 121 9.93 -14.80 -38.63
N PRO A 122 8.95 -13.92 -38.96
CA PRO A 122 7.98 -13.45 -37.98
C PRO A 122 7.09 -14.60 -37.52
N LEU A 123 7.39 -15.12 -36.33
CA LEU A 123 6.61 -16.20 -35.70
C LEU A 123 5.11 -15.81 -35.64
N GLY A 124 4.25 -16.76 -36.02
CA GLY A 124 2.81 -16.61 -35.89
C GLY A 124 2.39 -16.52 -34.43
N LEU A 125 1.30 -15.79 -34.14
CA LEU A 125 0.81 -15.54 -32.78
C LEU A 125 0.60 -16.85 -31.98
N ARG A 126 0.03 -17.89 -32.59
CA ARG A 126 -0.18 -19.19 -31.93
C ARG A 126 1.13 -19.89 -31.56
N GLN A 127 2.14 -19.80 -32.43
CA GLN A 127 3.46 -20.39 -32.16
C GLN A 127 4.20 -19.59 -31.07
N LEU A 128 4.07 -18.26 -31.08
CA LEU A 128 4.58 -17.39 -30.02
C LEU A 128 3.96 -17.76 -28.67
N VAL A 129 2.63 -17.87 -28.58
CA VAL A 129 1.94 -18.25 -27.34
C VAL A 129 2.44 -19.60 -26.83
N ARG A 130 2.51 -20.62 -27.69
CA ARG A 130 2.94 -21.96 -27.27
C ARG A 130 4.37 -21.97 -26.72
N ARG A 131 5.32 -21.41 -27.48
CA ARG A 131 6.73 -21.39 -27.07
C ARG A 131 6.97 -20.51 -25.85
N THR A 132 6.24 -19.40 -25.72
CA THR A 132 6.35 -18.52 -24.55
C THR A 132 5.83 -19.19 -23.30
N VAL A 133 4.74 -19.94 -23.37
CA VAL A 133 4.23 -20.73 -22.24
C VAL A 133 5.23 -21.82 -21.83
N GLU A 134 5.82 -22.54 -22.78
CA GLU A 134 6.84 -23.57 -22.51
C GLU A 134 8.08 -22.96 -21.80
N ILE A 135 8.58 -21.82 -22.27
CA ILE A 135 9.72 -21.12 -21.65
C ILE A 135 9.33 -20.55 -20.27
N CYS A 136 8.13 -19.96 -20.17
CA CYS A 136 7.64 -19.37 -18.93
C CYS A 136 7.50 -20.43 -17.86
N GLN A 137 6.94 -21.60 -18.17
CA GLN A 137 6.77 -22.70 -17.23
C GLN A 137 8.10 -23.17 -16.62
N ASN A 138 9.18 -23.18 -17.40
CA ASN A 138 10.51 -23.56 -16.92
C ASN A 138 11.17 -22.47 -16.04
N ARG A 139 10.78 -21.20 -16.19
CA ARG A 139 11.36 -20.06 -15.45
C ARG A 139 10.53 -19.64 -14.24
N ILE A 140 9.22 -19.92 -14.27
CA ILE A 140 8.26 -19.39 -13.29
C ILE A 140 8.53 -19.90 -11.89
N GLU A 141 9.05 -21.12 -11.72
CA GLU A 141 9.33 -21.69 -10.41
C GLU A 141 10.41 -20.90 -9.67
N GLY A 142 11.55 -20.63 -10.30
CA GLY A 142 12.62 -19.80 -9.73
C GLY A 142 12.18 -18.35 -9.52
N CYS A 143 11.42 -17.79 -10.46
CA CYS A 143 10.84 -16.45 -10.35
C CYS A 143 9.81 -16.35 -9.21
N LEU A 144 9.01 -17.40 -8.99
CA LEU A 144 8.03 -17.46 -7.89
C LEU A 144 8.72 -17.53 -6.54
N ILE A 145 9.74 -18.36 -6.39
CA ILE A 145 10.49 -18.49 -5.13
C ILE A 145 11.12 -17.15 -4.75
N THR A 146 11.80 -16.51 -5.71
CA THR A 146 12.44 -15.20 -5.48
C THR A 146 11.42 -14.11 -5.19
N SER A 147 10.31 -14.05 -5.94
CA SER A 147 9.22 -13.11 -5.70
C SER A 147 8.58 -13.30 -4.32
N LEU A 148 8.32 -14.56 -3.92
CA LEU A 148 7.77 -14.89 -2.61
C LEU A 148 8.72 -14.45 -1.48
N TYR A 149 10.03 -14.65 -1.65
CA TYR A 149 11.02 -14.21 -0.68
C TYR A 149 11.03 -12.68 -0.53
N ILE A 150 11.02 -11.95 -1.65
CA ILE A 150 10.96 -10.48 -1.66
C ILE A 150 9.67 -9.99 -0.99
N LEU A 151 8.53 -10.63 -1.30
CA LEU A 151 7.24 -10.30 -0.72
C LEU A 151 7.21 -10.54 0.80
N LEU A 152 7.77 -11.66 1.26
CA LEU A 152 7.87 -12.01 2.68
C LEU A 152 8.77 -11.02 3.42
N MET A 153 9.91 -10.67 2.83
CA MET A 153 10.83 -9.69 3.41
C MET A 153 10.19 -8.30 3.49
N SER A 154 9.55 -7.86 2.42
CA SER A 154 8.85 -6.56 2.36
C SER A 154 7.74 -6.49 3.41
N THR A 155 6.87 -7.50 3.48
CA THR A 155 5.78 -7.55 4.48
C THR A 155 6.28 -7.58 5.91
N SER A 156 7.37 -8.30 6.19
CA SER A 156 7.99 -8.32 7.52
C SER A 156 8.44 -6.93 7.95
N VAL A 157 9.03 -6.15 7.04
CA VAL A 157 9.45 -4.76 7.32
C VAL A 157 8.24 -3.87 7.56
N PHE A 158 7.20 -3.97 6.73
CA PHE A 158 5.96 -3.23 6.92
C PHE A 158 5.31 -3.53 8.28
N PHE A 159 5.20 -4.81 8.65
CA PHE A 159 4.58 -5.21 9.92
C PHE A 159 5.36 -4.70 11.12
N ARG A 160 6.70 -4.74 11.07
CA ARG A 160 7.56 -4.14 12.11
C ARG A 160 7.33 -2.63 12.25
N PHE A 161 7.21 -1.92 11.13
CA PHE A 161 6.93 -0.48 11.15
C PHE A 161 5.57 -0.17 11.79
N PHE A 162 4.51 -0.88 11.39
CA PHE A 162 3.18 -0.75 12.00
C PHE A 162 3.18 -1.07 13.50
N PHE A 163 3.88 -2.14 13.89
CA PHE A 163 4.00 -2.52 15.30
C PHE A 163 4.71 -1.42 16.10
N ALA A 164 5.84 -0.90 15.61
CA ALA A 164 6.58 0.17 16.28
C ALA A 164 5.73 1.46 16.41
N ALA A 165 5.04 1.87 15.33
CA ALA A 165 4.17 3.04 15.34
C ALA A 165 3.00 2.88 16.33
N THR A 166 2.37 1.70 16.36
CA THR A 166 1.27 1.40 17.29
C THR A 166 1.74 1.45 18.73
N ASN A 167 2.90 0.85 19.04
CA ASN A 167 3.47 0.89 20.40
C ASN A 167 3.86 2.31 20.80
N TYR A 168 4.43 3.10 19.89
CA TYR A 168 4.75 4.51 20.16
C TYR A 168 3.49 5.32 20.50
N LEU A 169 2.44 5.21 19.68
CA LEU A 169 1.16 5.89 19.94
C LEU A 169 0.52 5.42 21.26
N TYR A 170 0.63 4.12 21.56
CA TYR A 170 0.13 3.55 22.81
C TYR A 170 0.87 4.13 24.02
N ILE A 171 2.20 4.19 23.99
CA ILE A 171 3.02 4.77 25.07
C ILE A 171 2.72 6.25 25.24
N VAL A 172 2.65 7.02 24.15
CA VAL A 172 2.30 8.46 24.19
C VAL A 172 0.91 8.67 24.79
N SER A 173 -0.07 7.85 24.41
CA SER A 173 -1.41 7.89 25.00
C SER A 173 -1.38 7.61 26.50
N LEU A 174 -0.61 6.60 26.94
CA LEU A 174 -0.52 6.20 28.34
C LEU A 174 0.16 7.26 29.22
N ILE A 175 1.24 7.89 28.72
CA ILE A 175 1.90 9.02 29.39
C ILE A 175 0.92 10.19 29.53
N ARG A 176 0.19 10.52 28.46
CA ARG A 176 -0.73 11.66 28.45
C ARG A 176 -1.93 11.46 29.38
N VAL A 177 -2.45 10.23 29.51
CA VAL A 177 -3.49 9.88 30.50
C VAL A 177 -2.97 10.09 31.94
N GLY A 178 -1.70 9.78 32.20
CA GLY A 178 -1.05 10.04 33.48
C GLY A 178 -1.01 11.53 33.84
N ASP A 179 -0.63 12.39 32.90
CA ASP A 179 -0.60 13.84 33.09
C ASP A 179 -2.00 14.43 33.28
N TYR A 180 -3.00 13.96 32.52
CA TYR A 180 -4.38 14.41 32.67
C TYR A 180 -4.98 14.04 34.03
N SER A 181 -4.70 12.83 34.54
CA SER A 181 -5.12 12.43 35.89
C SER A 181 -4.55 13.38 36.95
N TYR A 182 -3.26 13.70 36.86
CA TYR A 182 -2.57 14.59 37.80
C TYR A 182 -3.13 16.02 37.79
N TYR A 183 -3.35 16.60 36.61
CA TYR A 183 -3.94 17.95 36.48
C TYR A 183 -5.41 18.01 36.94
N TYR A 184 -6.19 16.96 36.70
CA TYR A 184 -7.58 16.90 37.15
C TYR A 184 -7.69 16.93 38.68
N TYR A 185 -6.87 16.13 39.37
CA TYR A 185 -6.80 16.12 40.83
C TYR A 185 -6.35 17.46 41.43
N ILE A 186 -5.35 18.12 40.83
CA ILE A 186 -4.91 19.45 41.27
C ILE A 186 -6.00 20.49 41.07
N SER A 187 -6.75 20.44 39.97
CA SER A 187 -7.82 21.39 39.72
C SER A 187 -8.95 21.26 40.76
N ILE A 188 -9.39 20.04 41.07
CA ILE A 188 -10.43 19.78 42.08
C ILE A 188 -9.99 20.27 43.46
N GLY A 189 -8.75 19.98 43.87
CA GLY A 189 -8.21 20.47 45.14
C GLY A 189 -8.23 22.00 45.25
N ARG A 190 -7.93 22.69 44.14
CA ARG A 190 -7.91 24.16 44.09
C ARG A 190 -9.32 24.76 44.12
N TRP A 191 -10.28 24.14 43.45
CA TRP A 191 -11.71 24.52 43.52
C TRP A 191 -12.30 24.31 44.92
N TRP A 192 -11.95 23.22 45.59
CA TRP A 192 -12.40 22.92 46.94
C TRP A 192 -11.87 23.94 47.96
N GLN A 193 -10.58 24.31 47.85
CA GLN A 193 -10.00 25.38 48.67
C GLN A 193 -10.69 26.74 48.45
N LEU A 194 -10.92 27.13 47.20
CA LEU A 194 -11.61 28.38 46.85
C LEU A 194 -13.00 28.46 47.46
N TYR A 195 -13.78 27.38 47.37
CA TYR A 195 -15.13 27.30 47.95
C TYR A 195 -15.12 27.46 49.48
N HIS A 196 -14.18 26.81 50.16
CA HIS A 196 -14.04 26.91 51.61
C HIS A 196 -13.62 28.32 52.06
N THR A 197 -12.70 28.97 51.35
CA THR A 197 -12.32 30.38 51.63
C THR A 197 -13.46 31.37 51.41
N GLN A 198 -14.32 31.15 50.41
CA GLN A 198 -15.47 32.01 50.16
C GLN A 198 -16.55 31.85 51.24
N GLN A 199 -16.77 30.63 51.74
CA GLN A 199 -17.68 30.42 52.88
C GLN A 199 -17.16 31.05 54.18
N LEU A 200 -15.87 30.93 54.48
CA LEU A 200 -15.24 31.56 55.63
C LEU A 200 -15.30 33.11 55.57
N ARG A 201 -15.16 33.72 54.39
CA ARG A 201 -15.35 35.17 54.21
C ARG A 201 -16.81 35.60 54.41
N ARG A 202 -17.77 34.82 53.95
CA ARG A 202 -19.20 35.11 54.16
C ARG A 202 -19.63 34.96 55.63
N SER A 203 -19.02 34.05 56.37
CA SER A 203 -19.26 33.86 57.81
C SER A 203 -18.70 35.01 58.68
N LYS A 204 -17.63 35.69 58.25
CA LYS A 204 -17.03 36.82 58.99
C LYS A 204 -17.65 38.20 58.67
N SER A 205 -18.61 38.26 57.75
CA SER A 205 -19.27 39.50 57.29
C SER A 205 -20.70 39.66 57.83
N LYS A 206 -21.12 38.79 58.76
CA LYS A 206 -22.31 38.92 59.60
C LYS A 206 -21.86 39.13 61.04
#